data_AF-A0A538L327-F1
#
_entry.id   AF-A0A538L327-F1
#
_cell.length_a   1.000
_cell.length_b   1.000
_cell.length_c   1.000
_cell.angle_alpha   90.00
_cell.angle_beta   90.00
_cell.angle_gamma   90.00
#
_symmetry.space_group_name_H-M   'P 1'
#
loop_
_entity.id
_entity.type
_entity.pdbx_description
1 polymer ?
#
loop_
_entity_poly.entity_id
_entity_poly.type
_entity_poly.pdbx_seq_one_letter_code
_entity_poly.pdbx_strand_id
1 'polypeptide(L)'
;MVRLFAAPIAREPKDRRLHRRRHSGAVRASPQRLRLIWAEAEGCRVVDADGREYLDLSGGFGVAALGHRNPLITDAWRAQRVVHALGDLAEA
;
A
#
# COMPACT_ATOMS: atom_id res chain seq x y z
N MET A 1 -13.68 16.17 0.32
CA MET A 1 -12.99 17.05 -0.65
C MET A 1 -11.80 16.28 -1.21
N VAL A 2 -11.85 15.79 -2.45
CA VAL A 2 -10.71 15.12 -3.08
C VAL A 2 -9.75 16.22 -3.53
N ARG A 3 -8.58 16.34 -2.89
CA ARG A 3 -7.52 17.25 -3.36
C ARG A 3 -6.87 16.62 -4.59
N LEU A 4 -6.97 17.29 -5.74
CA LEU A 4 -6.14 16.98 -6.90
C LEU A 4 -4.74 17.53 -6.63
N PHE A 5 -3.78 16.65 -6.37
CA PHE A 5 -2.37 17.00 -6.49
C PHE A 5 -1.95 16.73 -7.94
N ALA A 6 -1.12 17.61 -8.52
CA ALA A 6 -0.57 17.40 -9.86
C ALA A 6 0.31 16.14 -9.85
N ALA A 7 -0.02 15.16 -10.68
CA ALA A 7 0.74 13.91 -10.76
C ALA A 7 2.14 14.18 -11.31
N PRO A 8 3.21 13.72 -10.65
CA PRO A 8 4.55 13.81 -11.21
C PRO A 8 4.67 12.92 -12.46
N ILE A 9 5.45 13.39 -13.43
CA ILE A 9 5.80 12.66 -14.65
C ILE A 9 6.49 11.35 -14.27
N ALA A 10 5.91 10.22 -14.72
CA ALA A 10 6.47 8.89 -14.51
C ALA A 10 7.94 8.84 -14.93
N ARG A 11 8.83 8.46 -14.00
CA ARG A 11 10.26 8.31 -14.27
C ARG A 11 10.58 6.87 -14.67
N GLU A 12 11.74 6.69 -15.30
CA GLU A 12 12.29 5.35 -15.57
C GLU A 12 12.55 4.60 -14.24
N PRO A 13 12.29 3.28 -14.19
CA PRO A 13 12.43 2.50 -12.97
C PRO A 13 13.84 2.56 -12.37
N LYS A 14 13.96 2.88 -11.08
CA LYS A 14 15.26 2.92 -10.39
C LYS A 14 15.42 1.70 -9.48
N ASP A 15 16.35 0.83 -9.87
CA ASP A 15 16.99 -0.24 -9.10
C ASP A 15 16.11 -1.06 -8.12
N ARG A 16 15.81 -2.31 -8.51
CA ARG A 16 14.84 -3.24 -7.88
C ARG A 16 15.42 -4.05 -6.71
N ARG A 17 16.27 -3.44 -5.88
CA ARG A 17 17.03 -4.14 -4.81
C ARG A 17 16.27 -4.43 -3.51
N LEU A 18 14.95 -4.25 -3.44
CA LEU A 18 14.17 -4.50 -2.22
C LEU A 18 13.67 -5.95 -2.03
N HIS A 19 14.22 -6.93 -2.75
CA HIS A 19 13.59 -8.26 -2.89
C HIS A 19 14.47 -9.46 -2.54
N ARG A 20 15.06 -9.49 -1.34
CA ARG A 20 15.82 -10.67 -0.89
C ARG A 20 15.25 -11.33 0.37
N ARG A 21 14.03 -11.87 0.28
CA ARG A 21 13.67 -13.16 0.90
C ARG A 21 12.70 -13.90 -0.01
N ARG A 22 13.22 -14.89 -0.73
CA ARG A 22 12.40 -15.90 -1.43
C ARG A 22 12.01 -16.95 -0.40
N HIS A 23 10.71 -17.22 -0.22
CA HIS A 23 10.30 -18.58 0.12
C HIS A 23 10.58 -19.42 -1.13
N SER A 24 11.58 -20.29 -1.03
CA SER A 24 12.07 -21.14 -2.10
C SER A 24 11.02 -22.20 -2.47
N GLY A 25 10.15 -21.86 -3.43
CA GLY A 25 9.34 -22.79 -4.20
C GLY A 25 9.48 -22.43 -5.68
N ALA A 26 9.94 -23.36 -6.50
CA ALA A 26 10.28 -23.13 -7.90
C ALA A 26 9.04 -22.72 -8.73
N VAL A 27 8.89 -21.43 -9.02
CA VAL A 27 7.98 -20.94 -10.06
C VAL A 27 8.86 -20.35 -11.15
N ARG A 28 8.77 -20.95 -12.35
CA ARG A 28 9.41 -20.51 -13.59
C ARG A 28 9.35 -18.99 -13.73
N ALA A 29 10.49 -18.38 -14.05
CA ALA A 29 10.59 -16.95 -14.31
C ALA A 29 9.68 -16.57 -15.49
N SER A 30 8.57 -15.90 -15.19
CA SER A 30 7.70 -15.24 -16.16
C SER A 30 8.30 -13.88 -16.54
N PRO A 31 8.06 -13.38 -17.77
CA PRO A 31 8.58 -12.10 -18.23
C PRO A 31 8.23 -11.04 -17.20
N GLN A 32 9.24 -10.28 -16.82
CA GLN A 32 9.37 -9.52 -15.57
C GLN A 32 8.00 -9.12 -15.02
N ARG A 33 7.44 -9.93 -14.09
CA ARG A 33 6.23 -9.52 -13.34
C ARG A 33 6.48 -8.10 -12.90
N LEU A 34 5.67 -7.17 -13.40
CA LEU A 34 5.64 -5.79 -12.94
C LEU A 34 5.33 -5.90 -11.44
N ARG A 35 6.38 -5.87 -10.64
CA ARG A 35 6.27 -5.92 -9.19
C ARG A 35 5.93 -4.51 -8.81
N LEU A 36 4.63 -4.22 -8.75
CA LEU A 36 4.12 -2.96 -8.24
C LEU A 36 4.41 -2.94 -6.74
N ILE A 37 5.44 -2.21 -6.35
CA ILE A 37 5.84 -2.03 -4.95
C ILE A 37 5.40 -0.65 -4.53
N TRP A 38 4.40 -0.57 -3.66
CA TRP A 38 3.88 0.70 -3.17
C TRP A 38 4.92 1.37 -2.29
N ALA A 39 5.18 2.65 -2.53
CA ALA A 39 6.01 3.51 -1.71
C ALA A 39 5.16 4.41 -0.82
N GLU A 40 4.06 4.95 -1.36
CA GLU A 40 3.15 5.84 -0.63
C GLU A 40 1.69 5.56 -1.04
N ALA A 41 0.74 5.83 -0.14
CA ALA A 41 -0.68 5.75 -0.45
C ALA A 41 -1.49 6.71 0.43
N GLU A 42 -2.44 7.44 -0.16
CA GLU A 42 -3.37 8.35 0.52
C GLU A 42 -4.70 8.42 -0.23
N GLY A 43 -5.81 8.30 0.49
CA GLY A 43 -7.14 8.20 -0.13
C GLY A 43 -7.22 7.00 -1.07
N CYS A 44 -7.52 7.22 -2.34
CA CYS A 44 -7.53 6.19 -3.38
C CYS A 44 -6.26 6.19 -4.26
N ARG A 45 -5.26 7.03 -3.95
CA ARG A 45 -4.03 7.14 -4.74
C ARG A 45 -2.90 6.33 -4.12
N VAL A 46 -2.12 5.69 -4.97
CA VAL A 46 -0.94 4.93 -4.61
C VAL A 46 0.22 5.38 -5.49
N VAL A 47 1.38 5.62 -4.90
CA VAL A 47 2.63 5.88 -5.62
C VAL A 47 3.54 4.67 -5.45
N ASP A 48 4.06 4.13 -6.55
CA ASP A 48 5.03 3.03 -6.48
C ASP A 48 6.47 3.52 -6.22
N ALA A 49 7.37 2.57 -5.97
CA ALA A 49 8.78 2.85 -5.73
C ALA A 49 9.51 3.53 -6.91
N ASP A 50 8.95 3.46 -8.12
CA ASP A 50 9.47 4.13 -9.32
C ASP A 50 8.86 5.55 -9.49
N GLY A 51 7.99 5.97 -8.56
CA GLY A 51 7.34 7.28 -8.55
C GLY A 51 6.11 7.38 -9.45
N ARG A 52 5.53 6.25 -9.88
CA ARG A 52 4.31 6.22 -10.71
C ARG A 52 3.08 6.24 -9.83
N GLU A 53 2.13 7.10 -10.17
CA GLU A 53 0.85 7.20 -9.45
C GLU A 53 -0.23 6.31 -10.09
N TYR A 54 -1.01 5.66 -9.24
CA TYR A 54 -2.10 4.75 -9.59
C TYR A 54 -3.35 5.10 -8.80
N LEU A 55 -4.51 4.83 -9.41
CA LEU A 55 -5.78 4.76 -8.70
C LEU A 55 -5.97 3.33 -8.18
N ASP A 56 -6.09 3.17 -6.86
CA ASP A 56 -6.37 1.88 -6.24
C ASP A 56 -7.86 1.53 -6.34
N LEU A 57 -8.20 0.71 -7.31
CA LEU A 57 -9.54 0.14 -7.49
C LEU A 57 -9.76 -1.16 -6.72
N SER A 58 -8.72 -1.69 -6.06
CA SER A 58 -8.80 -2.90 -5.26
C SER A 58 -9.18 -2.61 -3.80
N GLY A 59 -8.80 -1.43 -3.31
CA GLY A 59 -8.89 -1.07 -1.89
C GLY A 59 -8.18 -2.08 -0.99
N GLY A 60 -7.15 -2.79 -1.50
CA GLY A 60 -6.52 -3.89 -0.79
C GLY A 60 -7.49 -5.01 -0.39
N PHE A 61 -8.37 -5.44 -1.30
CA PHE A 61 -9.47 -6.37 -1.02
C PHE A 61 -10.46 -5.83 0.02
N GLY A 62 -10.72 -4.53 -0.04
CA GLY A 62 -11.65 -3.83 0.86
C GLY A 62 -11.05 -3.35 2.19
N VAL A 63 -9.81 -3.71 2.52
CA VAL A 63 -9.13 -3.26 3.74
C VAL A 63 -9.06 -1.73 3.82
N ALA A 64 -8.76 -1.08 2.70
CA ALA A 64 -8.67 0.37 2.58
C ALA A 64 -9.96 1.00 2.03
N ALA A 65 -11.13 0.43 2.36
CA ALA A 65 -12.43 0.95 1.88
C ALA A 65 -12.69 2.42 2.24
N LEU A 66 -12.16 2.90 3.37
CA LEU A 66 -12.25 4.30 3.81
C LEU A 66 -11.07 5.18 3.31
N GLY A 67 -10.28 4.65 2.37
CA GLY A 67 -9.09 5.26 1.84
C GLY A 67 -7.83 4.98 2.66
N HIS A 68 -6.69 4.91 1.98
CA HIS A 68 -5.37 4.83 2.57
C HIS A 68 -5.08 6.03 3.46
N ARG A 69 -4.47 5.81 4.62
CA ARG A 69 -4.06 6.86 5.58
C ARG A 69 -5.14 7.88 5.92
N ASN A 70 -6.39 7.43 6.05
CA ASN A 70 -7.47 8.30 6.49
C ASN A 70 -7.13 8.96 7.84
N PRO A 71 -7.15 10.30 7.98
CA PRO A 71 -6.70 10.99 9.17
C PRO A 71 -7.53 10.63 10.40
N LEU A 72 -8.86 10.51 10.25
CA LEU A 72 -9.74 10.15 11.36
C LEU A 72 -9.44 8.74 11.91
N ILE A 73 -9.16 7.79 11.01
CA ILE A 73 -8.77 6.43 11.41
C ILE A 73 -7.37 6.42 12.02
N THR A 74 -6.44 7.17 11.45
CA THR A 74 -5.04 7.25 11.95
C THR A 74 -5.00 7.85 13.35
N ASP A 75 -5.78 8.89 13.62
CA ASP A 75 -5.88 9.52 14.93
C ASP A 75 -6.52 8.57 15.94
N ALA A 76 -7.62 7.90 15.57
CA ALA A 76 -8.25 6.89 16.42
C ALA A 76 -7.28 5.73 16.74
N TRP A 77 -6.56 5.21 15.75
CA TRP A 77 -5.54 4.17 15.93
C TRP A 77 -4.45 4.59 16.91
N ARG A 78 -3.92 5.81 16.80
CA ARG A 78 -2.87 6.31 17.70
C ARG A 78 -3.33 6.40 19.15
N ALA A 79 -4.63 6.55 19.39
CA ALA A 79 -5.20 6.60 20.74
C ALA A 79 -5.42 5.21 21.37
N GLN A 80 -5.40 4.13 20.58
CA GLN A 80 -5.66 2.78 21.08
C GLN A 80 -4.38 2.07 21.53
N ARG A 81 -4.49 1.27 22.60
CA ARG A 81 -3.41 0.40 23.09
C ARG A 81 -3.20 -0.82 22.21
N VAL A 82 -4.28 -1.32 21.59
CA VAL A 82 -4.29 -2.44 20.64
C VAL A 82 -5.11 -2.03 19.44
N VAL A 83 -4.50 -2.01 18.25
CA VAL A 83 -5.14 -1.49 17.02
C VAL A 83 -5.67 -2.58 16.09
N HIS A 84 -5.20 -3.83 16.24
CA HIS A 84 -5.66 -5.01 15.51
C HIS A 84 -5.59 -6.24 16.40
N ALA A 85 -6.59 -7.10 16.27
CA ALA A 85 -6.73 -8.39 16.93
C ALA A 85 -7.45 -9.36 15.96
N LEU A 86 -7.34 -10.66 16.20
CA LEU A 86 -7.99 -11.69 15.38
C LEU A 86 -9.13 -12.38 16.15
N GLY A 87 -9.82 -11.62 17.01
CA GLY A 87 -10.90 -12.10 17.88
C GLY A 87 -10.45 -12.43 19.32
N ASP A 88 -9.22 -12.09 19.67
CA ASP A 88 -8.55 -12.37 20.94
C ASP A 88 -8.39 -11.13 21.84
N LEU A 89 -9.07 -10.04 21.49
CA LEU A 89 -9.09 -8.85 22.34
C LEU A 89 -9.92 -9.15 23.59
N ALA A 90 -9.24 -9.20 24.75
CA ALA A 90 -9.94 -9.18 26.03
C ALA A 90 -10.76 -7.88 26.12
N GLU A 91 -11.99 -7.97 26.66
CA GLU A 91 -12.93 -6.85 26.83
C GLU A 91 -12.19 -5.53 27.11
N ALA A 92 -12.29 -4.60 26.16
CA ALA A 92 -11.66 -3.28 26.20
C ALA A 92 -12.58 -2.25 26.85
#